data_AF-A0A2M7PJN2-F1
#
_entry.id   AF-A0A2M7PJN2-F1
#
_cell.length_a   1.000
_cell.length_b   1.000
_cell.length_c   1.000
_cell.angle_alpha   90.00
_cell.angle_beta   90.00
_cell.angle_gamma   90.00
#
_symmetry.space_group_name_H-M   'P 1'
#
loop_
_entity.id
_entity.type
_entity.pdbx_description
1 polymer ?
#
loop_
_entity_poly.entity_id
_entity_poly.type
_entity_poly.pdbx_seq_one_letter_code
_entity_poly.pdbx_strand_id
1 'polypeptide(L)'
;MFAYVNTYSQCTTCNNPIPGTTNYASKVGTDNIATGNNSFAGGITSRANGAQSFAFGSAAIADGANSFALGWGTLSNSNFAVSIGTSDTASGVGAMVLGTNSRAGG
;
A
#
# COMPACT_ATOMS: atom_id res chain seq x y z
N MET A 1 19.37 -31.03 9.28
CA MET A 1 19.01 -31.37 7.90
C MET A 1 17.76 -30.59 7.54
N PHE A 2 17.97 -29.49 6.80
CA PHE A 2 17.07 -28.65 6.00
C PHE A 2 15.62 -28.37 6.44
N ALA A 3 15.34 -27.09 6.72
CA ALA A 3 14.15 -26.42 6.19
C ALA A 3 14.61 -25.18 5.42
N TYR A 4 14.76 -25.35 4.11
CA TYR A 4 14.99 -24.27 3.15
C TYR A 4 13.66 -23.49 3.06
N VAL A 5 13.54 -22.37 3.77
CA VAL A 5 12.36 -21.51 3.64
C VAL A 5 12.58 -20.68 2.37
N ASN A 6 12.00 -21.14 1.26
CA ASN A 6 11.99 -20.40 0.01
C ASN A 6 11.39 -19.01 0.23
N THR A 7 12.22 -17.98 0.09
CA THR A 7 11.92 -16.55 0.26
C THR A 7 11.14 -15.93 -0.91
N TYR A 8 10.36 -16.72 -1.64
CA TYR A 8 9.57 -16.24 -2.77
C TYR A 8 8.08 -16.51 -2.53
N SER A 9 7.36 -15.44 -2.22
CA SER A 9 6.06 -15.10 -2.84
C SER A 9 4.76 -15.12 -2.03
N GLN A 10 4.58 -15.66 -0.82
CA GLN A 10 3.22 -15.68 -0.22
C GLN A 10 3.18 -15.52 1.31
N CYS A 11 2.94 -14.29 1.81
CA CYS A 11 2.37 -14.10 3.14
C CYS A 11 1.21 -13.10 3.09
N THR A 12 0.02 -13.60 2.76
CA THR A 12 -1.24 -12.83 2.69
C THR A 12 -1.73 -12.42 4.10
N THR A 13 -1.27 -13.09 5.16
CA THR A 13 -1.38 -12.68 6.57
C THR A 13 -0.20 -13.27 7.34
N CYS A 14 0.81 -12.46 7.69
CA CYS A 14 1.75 -12.86 8.72
C CYS A 14 1.13 -12.45 10.05
N ASN A 15 0.13 -13.24 10.49
CA ASN A 15 -0.33 -13.28 11.87
C ASN A 15 0.89 -13.59 12.75
N ASN A 16 1.63 -12.58 13.15
CA ASN A 16 2.21 -12.60 14.47
C ASN A 16 1.19 -11.90 15.37
N PRO A 17 0.33 -12.64 16.09
CA PRO A 17 -0.38 -12.02 17.19
C PRO A 17 0.67 -11.66 18.24
N ILE A 18 1.29 -10.48 18.12
CA ILE A 18 1.90 -9.85 19.27
C ILE A 18 0.72 -9.52 20.18
N PRO A 19 0.67 -10.06 21.42
CA PRO A 19 -0.37 -9.70 22.36
C PRO A 19 -0.34 -8.17 22.55
N GLY A 20 -1.35 -7.48 22.01
CA GLY A 20 -1.47 -6.01 22.08
C GLY A 20 -1.34 -5.22 20.76
N THR A 21 -1.12 -5.85 19.60
CA THR A 21 -1.08 -5.12 18.31
C THR A 21 -2.24 -5.52 17.38
N THR A 22 -3.11 -4.57 17.04
CA THR A 22 -4.31 -4.76 16.20
C THR A 22 -4.03 -4.87 14.69
N ASN A 23 -2.82 -5.24 14.26
CA ASN A 23 -2.37 -5.00 12.88
C ASN A 23 -2.80 -6.08 11.87
N TYR A 24 -3.93 -5.88 11.19
CA TYR A 24 -4.47 -6.75 10.13
C TYR A 24 -3.94 -6.42 8.72
N ALA A 25 -2.64 -6.16 8.58
CA ALA A 25 -2.04 -5.81 7.29
C ALA A 25 -1.84 -7.05 6.38
N SER A 26 -2.16 -6.90 5.10
CA SER A 26 -2.02 -7.95 4.07
C SER A 26 -1.13 -7.48 2.93
N LYS A 27 -0.33 -8.39 2.36
CA LYS A 27 0.46 -8.09 1.17
C LYS A 27 0.56 -9.26 0.20
N VAL A 28 0.60 -8.97 -1.09
CA VAL A 28 0.61 -9.99 -2.15
C VAL A 28 1.57 -9.60 -3.27
N GLY A 29 2.56 -10.46 -3.55
CA GLY A 29 3.58 -10.21 -4.57
C GLY A 29 4.98 -9.99 -3.99
N THR A 30 5.84 -9.30 -4.73
CA THR A 30 7.28 -9.22 -4.44
C THR A 30 7.64 -7.89 -3.76
N ASP A 31 8.40 -7.96 -2.65
CA ASP A 31 8.96 -6.79 -1.94
C ASP A 31 7.95 -5.72 -1.50
N ASN A 32 6.70 -6.12 -1.24
CA ASN A 32 5.66 -5.21 -0.76
C ASN A 32 5.77 -4.93 0.75
N ILE A 33 5.35 -3.74 1.15
CA ILE A 33 5.32 -3.26 2.55
C ILE A 33 3.88 -2.89 2.91
N ALA A 34 3.31 -3.54 3.93
CA ALA A 34 2.02 -3.18 4.49
C ALA A 34 2.21 -3.01 6.00
N THR A 35 2.39 -1.76 6.45
CA THR A 35 2.67 -1.42 7.85
C THR A 35 1.47 -0.79 8.56
N GLY A 36 0.56 -0.20 7.78
CA GLY A 36 -0.67 0.38 8.28
C GLY A 36 -1.63 -0.65 8.89
N ASN A 37 -2.31 -0.26 9.95
CA ASN A 37 -3.37 -1.07 10.55
C ASN A 37 -4.46 -1.39 9.52
N ASN A 38 -4.83 -2.65 9.30
CA ASN A 38 -5.80 -3.04 8.26
C ASN A 38 -5.42 -2.59 6.84
N SER A 39 -4.13 -2.44 6.52
CA SER A 39 -3.69 -2.01 5.20
C SER A 39 -3.48 -3.18 4.22
N PHE A 40 -3.48 -2.87 2.92
CA PHE A 40 -3.25 -3.85 1.85
C PHE A 40 -2.22 -3.35 0.84
N ALA A 41 -1.17 -4.13 0.58
CA ALA A 41 -0.14 -3.84 -0.42
C ALA A 41 0.04 -4.98 -1.45
N GLY A 42 -0.36 -4.79 -2.69
CA GLY A 42 -0.26 -5.81 -3.74
C GLY A 42 0.53 -5.36 -4.97
N GLY A 43 1.37 -6.24 -5.53
CA GLY A 43 2.15 -5.97 -6.75
C GLY A 43 3.65 -6.21 -6.57
N ILE A 44 4.45 -5.28 -7.07
CA ILE A 44 5.92 -5.30 -6.95
C ILE A 44 6.31 -4.01 -6.23
N THR A 45 7.03 -4.10 -5.12
CA THR A 45 7.52 -2.94 -4.33
C THR A 45 6.44 -1.93 -3.89
N SER A 46 5.18 -2.35 -3.82
CA SER A 46 4.06 -1.52 -3.34
C SER A 46 4.12 -1.28 -1.83
N ARG A 47 3.58 -0.15 -1.36
CA ARG A 47 3.63 0.28 0.05
C ARG A 47 2.28 0.82 0.53
N ALA A 48 1.71 0.18 1.53
CA ALA A 48 0.51 0.63 2.24
C ALA A 48 0.85 0.98 3.69
N ASN A 49 1.28 2.23 3.89
CA ASN A 49 1.81 2.71 5.17
C ASN A 49 0.74 3.31 6.08
N GLY A 50 -0.31 3.91 5.51
CA GLY A 50 -1.41 4.48 6.27
C GLY A 50 -2.35 3.44 6.87
N ALA A 51 -3.01 3.77 7.99
CA ALA A 51 -4.07 2.93 8.54
C ALA A 51 -5.23 2.81 7.53
N GLN A 52 -5.77 1.62 7.34
CA GLN A 52 -6.80 1.26 6.37
C GLN A 52 -6.43 1.66 4.93
N SER A 53 -5.14 1.79 4.62
CA SER A 53 -4.69 2.19 3.28
C SER A 53 -4.64 1.01 2.32
N PHE A 54 -4.79 1.31 1.04
CA PHE A 54 -4.77 0.33 -0.03
C PHE A 54 -3.78 0.76 -1.10
N ALA A 55 -2.78 -0.07 -1.38
CA ALA A 55 -1.81 0.13 -2.44
C ALA A 55 -1.79 -1.10 -3.35
N PHE A 56 -2.08 -0.94 -4.63
CA PHE A 56 -1.99 -2.03 -5.60
C PHE A 56 -1.36 -1.59 -6.91
N GLY A 57 -0.30 -2.27 -7.34
CA GLY A 57 0.46 -1.97 -8.54
C GLY A 57 1.96 -1.92 -8.26
N SER A 58 2.77 -1.73 -9.30
CA SER A 58 4.22 -1.67 -9.12
C SER A 58 4.64 -0.29 -8.61
N ALA A 59 5.36 -0.25 -7.48
CA ALA A 59 5.74 0.98 -6.78
C ALA A 59 4.57 1.91 -6.36
N ALA A 60 3.35 1.38 -6.20
CA ALA A 60 2.21 2.13 -5.66
C ALA A 60 2.42 2.43 -4.16
N ILE A 61 2.14 3.66 -3.71
CA ILE A 61 2.36 4.12 -2.33
C ILE A 61 1.10 4.79 -1.78
N ALA A 62 0.56 4.25 -0.69
CA ALA A 62 -0.57 4.77 0.05
C ALA A 62 -0.15 5.12 1.49
N ASP A 63 0.31 6.37 1.70
CA ASP A 63 0.87 6.86 2.97
C ASP A 63 -0.20 7.42 3.91
N GLY A 64 -1.26 8.02 3.37
CA GLY A 64 -2.33 8.60 4.18
C GLY A 64 -3.22 7.56 4.85
N ALA A 65 -3.82 7.91 5.98
CA ALA A 65 -4.90 7.10 6.55
C ALA A 65 -6.09 7.06 5.58
N ASN A 66 -6.70 5.88 5.40
CA ASN A 66 -7.79 5.64 4.46
C ASN A 66 -7.44 6.04 3.00
N SER A 67 -6.15 6.08 2.66
CA SER A 67 -5.70 6.42 1.31
C SER A 67 -5.77 5.22 0.35
N PHE A 68 -5.88 5.51 -0.94
CA PHE A 68 -6.08 4.49 -1.98
C PHE A 68 -5.18 4.78 -3.19
N ALA A 69 -4.12 4.01 -3.37
CA ALA A 69 -3.20 4.07 -4.49
C ALA A 69 -3.35 2.83 -5.39
N LEU A 70 -3.68 3.04 -6.66
CA LEU A 70 -3.83 1.97 -7.66
C LEU A 70 -3.05 2.30 -8.92
N GLY A 71 -2.15 1.42 -9.35
CA GLY A 71 -1.40 1.51 -10.60
C GLY A 71 0.11 1.67 -10.40
N TRP A 72 0.82 2.14 -11.42
CA TRP A 72 2.28 2.16 -11.41
C TRP A 72 2.81 3.49 -10.84
N GLY A 73 3.65 3.44 -9.80
CA GLY A 73 4.29 4.62 -9.24
C GLY A 73 3.34 5.69 -8.70
N THR A 74 2.11 5.32 -8.34
CA THR A 74 1.14 6.26 -7.77
C THR A 74 1.44 6.56 -6.30
N LEU A 75 1.13 7.77 -5.86
CA LEU A 75 1.40 8.26 -4.50
C LEU A 75 0.16 8.96 -3.92
N SER A 76 -0.52 8.30 -2.99
CA SER A 76 -1.58 8.89 -2.17
C SER A 76 -1.01 9.28 -0.80
N ASN A 77 -0.52 10.52 -0.71
CA ASN A 77 0.30 10.97 0.43
C ASN A 77 -0.53 11.45 1.63
N SER A 78 -1.75 11.94 1.40
CA SER A 78 -2.61 12.54 2.43
C SER A 78 -3.76 11.63 2.85
N ASN A 79 -4.34 11.94 4.02
CA ASN A 79 -5.51 11.21 4.52
C ASN A 79 -6.68 11.31 3.51
N PHE A 80 -7.38 10.20 3.30
CA PHE A 80 -8.46 10.05 2.33
C PHE A 80 -8.07 10.33 0.88
N ALA A 81 -6.78 10.45 0.57
CA ALA A 81 -6.32 10.71 -0.79
C ALA A 81 -6.47 9.46 -1.66
N VAL A 82 -6.85 9.66 -2.92
CA VAL A 82 -7.04 8.61 -3.92
C VAL A 82 -6.18 8.91 -5.14
N SER A 83 -5.37 7.96 -5.58
CA SER A 83 -4.54 8.07 -6.78
C SER A 83 -4.67 6.79 -7.61
N ILE A 84 -5.28 6.89 -8.78
CA ILE A 84 -5.54 5.75 -9.66
C ILE A 84 -4.99 6.05 -11.05
N GLY A 85 -3.92 5.37 -11.45
CA GLY A 85 -3.26 5.69 -12.71
C GLY A 85 -1.78 5.30 -12.78
N THR A 86 -0.99 6.13 -13.45
CA THR A 86 0.46 5.93 -13.62
C THR A 86 1.18 7.20 -13.21
N SER A 87 2.07 7.14 -12.21
CA SER A 87 2.81 8.30 -11.69
C SER A 87 1.94 9.43 -11.16
N ASP A 88 0.74 9.12 -10.68
CA ASP A 88 -0.17 10.11 -10.10
C ASP A 88 0.20 10.45 -8.66
N THR A 89 -0.05 11.67 -8.21
CA THR A 89 0.21 12.11 -6.83
C THR A 89 -0.98 12.87 -6.24
N ALA A 90 -1.63 12.29 -5.24
CA ALA A 90 -2.65 12.97 -4.43
C ALA A 90 -2.06 13.37 -3.06
N SER A 91 -1.76 14.65 -2.91
CA SER A 91 -1.13 15.23 -1.70
C SER A 91 -2.10 16.04 -0.83
N GLY A 92 -3.32 16.32 -1.30
CA GLY A 92 -4.35 17.02 -0.51
C GLY A 92 -5.19 16.05 0.31
N VAL A 93 -5.74 16.50 1.44
CA VAL A 93 -6.66 15.68 2.25
C VAL A 93 -7.95 15.49 1.45
N GLY A 94 -8.31 14.23 1.17
CA GLY A 94 -9.44 13.91 0.29
C GLY A 94 -9.19 14.21 -1.19
N ALA A 95 -7.96 14.54 -1.59
CA ALA A 95 -7.64 14.78 -2.99
C ALA A 95 -7.78 13.50 -3.81
N MET A 96 -8.37 13.63 -5.01
CA MET A 96 -8.56 12.51 -5.92
C MET A 96 -7.85 12.79 -7.24
N VAL A 97 -7.07 11.82 -7.70
CA VAL A 97 -6.35 11.85 -8.98
C VAL A 97 -6.64 10.57 -9.74
N LEU A 98 -7.00 10.73 -11.00
CA LEU A 98 -7.30 9.67 -11.96
C LEU A 98 -6.61 10.01 -13.28
N GLY A 99 -5.53 9.31 -13.64
CA GLY A 99 -4.90 9.56 -14.93
C GLY A 99 -3.47 9.05 -15.07
N THR A 100 -2.62 9.90 -15.64
CA THR A 100 -1.20 9.60 -15.84
C THR A 100 -0.42 10.89 -15.65
N ASN A 101 0.57 10.87 -14.76
CA ASN A 101 1.38 12.01 -14.35
C ASN A 101 0.53 13.20 -13.83
N SER A 102 -0.59 12.91 -13.18
CA SER A 102 -1.50 13.92 -12.66
C SER A 102 -1.25 14.20 -11.18
N ARG A 103 -1.56 15.42 -10.72
CA ARG A 103 -1.32 15.81 -9.32
C ARG A 103 -2.48 16.64 -8.75
N ALA A 104 -2.94 16.29 -7.56
CA ALA A 104 -3.91 17.07 -6.79
C ALA A 104 -3.36 17.33 -5.38
N GLY A 105 -3.49 18.56 -4.90
CA GLY A 105 -2.93 18.98 -3.61
C GLY A 105 -3.82 19.92 -2.80
N GLY A 106 -5.00 20.25 -3.31
CA GLY A 106 -5.99 21.10 -2.64
C GLY A 106 -6.82 20.34 -1.63
#